data_AF-A0A527H1Q1-F1
#
_entry.id   AF-A0A527H1Q1-F1
#
_cell.length_a   1.000
_cell.length_b   1.000
_cell.length_c   1.000
_cell.angle_alpha   90.00
_cell.angle_beta   90.00
_cell.angle_gamma   90.00
#
_symmetry.space_group_name_H-M   'P 1'
#
loop_
_entity.id
_entity.type
_entity.pdbx_description
1 polymer ?
#
loop_
_entity_poly.entity_id
_entity_poly.type
_entity_poly.pdbx_seq_one_letter_code
_entity_poly.pdbx_strand_id
1 'polypeptide(L)' 'MGKEVERKFLVTSTAWRELAEANIRILQFYLAAGPGRTVRIRISD' A
#
# COMPACT_ATOMS: atom_id res chain seq x y z
N MET A 1 -4.74 12.64 20.06
CA MET A 1 -4.10 12.26 18.78
C MET A 1 -5.17 11.60 17.92
N GLY A 2 -5.49 12.15 16.76
CA GLY A 2 -6.58 11.64 15.90
C GLY A 2 -6.14 10.38 15.16
N LYS A 3 -7.05 9.42 15.00
CA LYS A 3 -6.83 8.25 14.15
C LYS A 3 -7.14 8.63 12.71
N GLU A 4 -6.19 8.43 11.80
CA GLU A 4 -6.44 8.62 10.37
C GLU A 4 -7.56 7.68 9.89
N VAL A 5 -8.35 8.18 8.93
CA VAL A 5 -9.42 7.42 8.28
C VAL A 5 -9.01 7.17 6.83
N GLU A 6 -8.80 5.90 6.48
CA GLU A 6 -8.50 5.48 5.11
C GLU A 6 -9.71 4.77 4.44
N ARG A 7 -9.84 4.88 3.12
CA ARG A 7 -10.77 4.12 2.28
C ARG A 7 -10.03 3.56 1.07
N LYS A 8 -10.35 2.33 0.67
CA LYS A 8 -9.75 1.65 -0.47
C LYS A 8 -10.80 1.46 -1.55
N PHE A 9 -10.41 1.76 -2.79
CA PHE A 9 -11.28 1.68 -3.96
C PHE A 9 -10.57 0.87 -5.04
N LEU A 10 -11.34 0.06 -5.77
CA LEU A 10 -10.86 -0.48 -7.04
C LEU A 10 -10.89 0.66 -8.07
N VAL A 11 -9.73 0.98 -8.64
CA VAL A 11 -9.61 2.00 -9.69
C VAL A 11 -9.69 1.36 -11.07
N THR A 12 -10.46 1.95 -11.98
CA THR A 12 -10.68 1.43 -13.34
C THR A 12 -9.87 2.16 -14.42
N SER A 13 -9.16 3.24 -14.05
CA SER A 13 -8.33 4.03 -14.96
C SER A 13 -7.02 4.48 -14.30
N THR A 14 -6.09 4.99 -15.10
CA THR A 14 -4.81 5.55 -14.63
C THR A 14 -4.89 7.04 -14.28
N ALA A 15 -6.05 7.69 -14.39
CA ALA A 15 -6.21 9.13 -14.19
C ALA A 15 -5.80 9.61 -12.79
N TRP A 16 -5.90 8.74 -11.77
CA TRP A 16 -5.43 9.04 -10.42
C TRP A 16 -3.94 9.39 -10.35
N ARG A 17 -3.13 8.93 -11.31
CA ARG A 17 -1.67 9.18 -11.33
C ARG A 17 -1.35 10.65 -11.55
N GLU A 18 -2.19 11.38 -12.28
CA GLU A 18 -2.00 12.82 -12.53
C GLU A 18 -2.28 13.67 -11.28
N LEU A 19 -3.05 13.13 -10.34
CA LEU A 19 -3.38 13.78 -9.06
C LEU A 19 -2.41 13.38 -7.94
N ALA A 20 -1.48 12.46 -8.19
CA ALA A 20 -0.55 11.98 -7.19
C ALA A 20 0.55 13.01 -6.92
N GLU A 21 0.79 13.33 -5.65
CA GLU A 21 1.82 14.27 -5.24
C GLU A 21 3.24 13.65 -5.26
N ALA A 22 3.33 12.33 -5.14
CA ALA A 22 4.59 11.59 -5.14
C ALA A 22 4.47 10.23 -5.81
N ASN A 23 5.56 9.81 -6.46
CA ASN A 23 5.72 8.45 -6.96
C ASN A 23 6.76 7.72 -6.10
N ILE A 24 6.34 6.64 -5.45
CA ILE A 24 7.22 5.80 -4.62
C ILE A 24 7.20 4.41 -5.22
N ARG A 25 8.38 3.89 -5.58
CA ARG A 25 8.51 2.49 -5.98
C ARG A 25 8.51 1.63 -4.73
N ILE A 26 7.62 0.64 -4.70
CA ILE A 26 7.46 -0.25 -3.56
C ILE A 26 7.53 -1.68 -4.06
N LEU A 27 8.53 -2.43 -3.58
CA LEU A 27 8.56 -3.89 -3.68
C LEU A 27 8.11 -4.48 -2.34
N GLN A 28 7.06 -5.29 -2.37
CA GLN A 28 6.52 -5.89 -1.15
C GLN A 28 6.11 -7.34 -1.37
N PHE A 29 6.35 -8.16 -0.37
CA PHE A 29 5.93 -9.56 -0.34
C PHE A 29 5.73 -10.04 1.08
N TYR A 30 4.99 -11.13 1.24
CA TYR A 30 4.85 -11.81 2.52
C TYR A 30 5.91 -12.90 2.62
N LEU A 31 6.74 -12.83 3.66
CA LEU A 31 7.64 -13.93 4.02
C LEU A 31 6.86 -15.05 4.72
N ALA A 32 5.82 -14.68 5.48
CA ALA A 32 4.87 -15.59 6.09
C ALA A 32 3.47 -14.96 6.06
N ALA A 33 2.46 -15.73 5.67
CA ALA A 33 1.06 -15.32 5.71
C ALA A 33 0.21 -16.50 6.23
N GLY A 34 -0.14 -16.46 7.52
CA GLY A 34 -0.95 -17.51 8.12
C GLY A 34 -1.54 -17.09 9.48
N PRO A 35 -2.47 -17.90 10.02
CA PRO A 35 -3.02 -17.67 11.34
C PRO A 35 -1.93 -17.60 12.41
N GLY A 36 -2.00 -16.58 13.27
CA GLY A 36 -1.08 -16.40 14.39
C GLY A 36 0.17 -15.55 14.09
N ARG A 37 0.69 -15.56 12.85
CA ARG A 37 1.84 -14.72 12.46
C ARG A 37 1.82 -14.38 10.96
N THR A 38 1.99 -13.10 10.66
CA THR A 38 2.17 -12.59 9.30
C THR A 38 3.40 -11.68 9.28
N VAL A 39 4.27 -11.87 8.30
CA VAL A 39 5.47 -11.04 8.09
C VAL A 39 5.41 -10.48 6.67
N ARG A 40 5.31 -9.16 6.56
CA ARG A 40 5.35 -8.45 5.28
C ARG A 40 6.65 -7.68 5.18
N ILE A 41 7.46 -8.01 4.18
CA ILE A 41 8.65 -7.24 3.84
C ILE A 41 8.24 -6.16 2.85
N ARG A 42 8.70 -4.93 3.08
CA ARG A 42 8.52 -3.79 2.19
C ARG A 42 9.87 -3.12 2.00
N ILE A 43 10.23 -2.93 0.73
CA ILE A 43 11.40 -2.17 0.29
C ILE A 43 10.85 -0.99 -0.51
N SER A 44 11.26 0.21 -0.15
CA SER A 44 10.91 1.45 -0.84
C SER A 44 12.10 2.38 -0.86
N ASP A 45 12.23 3.11 -1.96
CA ASP A 45 13.19 4.17 -2.21
C ASP A 45 13.00 5.36 -1.25
#